data_AF-A0AAN0MCB9-F1
#
_entry.id   AF-A0AAN0MCB9-F1
#
_cell.length_a   1.000
_cell.length_b   1.000
_cell.length_c   1.000
_cell.angle_alpha   90.00
_cell.angle_beta   90.00
_cell.angle_gamma   90.00
#
_symmetry.space_group_name_H-M   'P 1'
#
loop_
_entity.id
_entity.type
_entity.pdbx_description
1 polymer ?
#
loop_
_entity_poly.entity_id
_entity_poly.type
_entity_poly.pdbx_seq_one_letter_code
_entity_poly.pdbx_strand_id
1 'polypeptide(L)' 'MDYDLIFVIGVLLAVFSIPALVNAFSDGLLPRLALGMIAVGAGLIYLAIQSAPGAYSVEAVPDIFVSVVAKYLN' A
#
# COMPACT_ATOMS: atom_id res chain seq x y z
N MET A 1 -3.07 -6.58 16.45
CA MET A 1 -2.76 -6.52 15.01
C MET A 1 -1.94 -5.26 14.79
N ASP A 2 -0.82 -5.37 14.09
CA ASP A 2 0.00 -4.21 13.74
C ASP A 2 -0.60 -3.53 12.50
N TYR A 3 -1.61 -2.68 12.73
CA TYR A 3 -2.30 -1.96 11.66
C TYR A 3 -1.35 -1.03 10.89
N ASP A 4 -0.30 -0.53 11.54
CA ASP A 4 0.75 0.28 10.92
C ASP A 4 1.53 -0.50 9.86
N LEU A 5 1.84 -1.78 10.12
CA LEU A 5 2.50 -2.65 9.15
C LEU A 5 1.57 -2.93 7.94
N ILE A 6 0.29 -3.22 8.21
CA ILE A 6 -0.71 -3.47 7.17
C ILE A 6 -0.87 -2.25 6.28
N PHE A 7 -0.92 -1.05 6.87
CA PHE A 7 -0.99 0.21 6.15
C PHE A 7 0.25 0.45 5.27
N VAL A 8 1.46 0.27 5.83
CA VAL A 8 2.71 0.43 5.07
C VAL A 8 2.80 -0.54 3.90
N ILE A 9 2.41 -1.82 4.10
CA ILE A 9 2.38 -2.81 3.01
C ILE A 9 1.35 -2.39 1.94
N GLY A 10 0.17 -1.92 2.33
CA GLY A 10 -0.85 -1.42 1.41
C GLY A 10 -0.36 -0.23 0.58
N VAL A 11 0.33 0.73 1.20
CA VAL A 11 0.93 1.88 0.52
C VAL A 11 2.04 1.45 -0.44
N LEU A 12 2.93 0.55 -0.02
CA LEU A 12 3.99 0.02 -0.90
C LEU A 12 3.38 -0.66 -2.12
N LEU A 13 2.38 -1.52 -1.94
CA LEU A 13 1.68 -2.16 -3.04
C LEU A 13 1.02 -1.14 -3.97
N ALA A 14 0.41 -0.08 -3.43
CA ALA A 14 -0.18 0.98 -4.25
C ALA A 14 0.89 1.73 -5.06
N VAL A 15 2.02 2.12 -4.44
CA VAL A 15 3.12 2.82 -5.12
C VAL A 15 3.74 1.93 -6.20
N PHE A 16 4.01 0.65 -5.90
CA PHE A 16 4.55 -0.31 -6.86
C PHE A 16 3.55 -0.75 -7.94
N SER A 17 2.25 -0.58 -7.71
CA SER A 17 1.24 -0.88 -8.73
C SER A 17 1.31 0.09 -9.93
N ILE A 18 1.76 1.33 -9.71
CA ILE A 18 1.87 2.35 -10.78
C ILE A 18 2.88 1.92 -11.86
N PRO A 19 4.17 1.62 -11.54
CA PRO A 19 5.11 1.13 -12.55
C PRO A 19 4.71 -0.24 -13.12
N ALA A 20 4.09 -1.12 -12.32
CA ALA A 20 3.58 -2.39 -12.81
C ALA A 20 2.46 -2.21 -13.85
N LEU A 21 1.60 -1.20 -13.67
CA LEU A 21 0.57 -0.83 -14.63
C LEU A 21 1.19 -0.26 -15.91
N VAL A 22 2.17 0.65 -15.79
CA VAL A 22 2.90 1.20 -16.94
C VAL A 22 3.61 0.11 -17.75
N ASN A 23 4.21 -0.86 -17.08
CA ASN A 23 4.84 -2.01 -17.74
C ASN A 23 3.80 -2.87 -18.48
N ALA A 24 2.67 -3.17 -17.84
CA ALA A 24 1.64 -3.99 -18.45
C ALA A 24 0.91 -3.29 -19.64
N PHE A 25 0.83 -1.97 -19.63
CA PHE A 25 0.38 -1.19 -20.80
C PHE A 25 1.36 -1.30 -21.98
N SER A 26 2.66 -1.41 -21.71
CA SER A 26 3.69 -1.56 -22.75
C SER A 26 3.68 -2.95 -23.39
N ASP A 27 3.29 -3.98 -22.64
CA ASP A 27 3.24 -5.37 -23.11
C ASP A 27 1.95 -5.74 -23.89
N GLY A 28 0.95 -4.85 -23.97
CA GLY A 28 -0.30 -5.08 -24.75
C GLY A 28 -1.18 -6.24 -24.25
N LEU A 29 -0.84 -6.82 -23.10
CA LEU A 29 -1.54 -7.93 -22.47
C LEU A 29 -2.53 -7.40 -21.42
N LEU A 30 -3.63 -8.12 -21.21
CA LEU A 30 -4.57 -7.83 -20.13
C LEU A 30 -3.82 -7.84 -18.78
N PRO A 31 -3.77 -6.71 -18.06
CA PRO A 31 -2.88 -6.52 -16.91
C PRO A 31 -3.48 -7.15 -15.65
N ARG A 32 -3.81 -8.46 -15.71
CA ARG A 32 -4.50 -9.23 -14.66
C ARG A 32 -3.76 -9.18 -13.32
N LEU A 33 -2.43 -9.21 -13.37
CA LEU A 33 -1.58 -9.06 -12.19
C LEU A 33 -1.65 -7.65 -11.60
N ALA A 34 -1.58 -6.60 -12.44
CA ALA A 34 -1.68 -5.21 -11.96
C ALA A 34 -3.05 -4.89 -11.37
N LEU A 35 -4.14 -5.36 -11.99
CA LEU A 35 -5.49 -5.21 -11.46
C LEU A 35 -5.66 -5.91 -10.10
N GLY A 36 -5.07 -7.11 -9.94
CA GLY A 36 -5.02 -7.81 -8.66
C GLY A 36 -4.25 -7.04 -7.59
N MET A 37 -3.07 -6.50 -7.93
CA MET A 37 -2.27 -5.70 -7.00
C MET A 37 -2.96 -4.41 -6.56
N ILE A 38 -3.65 -3.72 -7.47
CA ILE A 38 -4.45 -2.52 -7.15
C ILE A 38 -5.62 -2.88 -6.24
N ALA A 39 -6.37 -3.94 -6.55
CA ALA A 39 -7.52 -4.35 -5.75
C ALA A 39 -7.10 -4.77 -4.32
N VAL A 40 -6.01 -5.52 -4.19
CA VAL A 40 -5.46 -5.94 -2.89
C VAL A 40 -4.89 -4.75 -2.14
N GLY A 41 -4.11 -3.88 -2.80
CA GLY A 41 -3.54 -2.68 -2.19
C GLY A 41 -4.62 -1.71 -1.68
N ALA A 42 -5.63 -1.43 -2.51
CA ALA A 42 -6.77 -0.59 -2.13
C ALA A 42 -7.58 -1.21 -0.96
N GLY A 43 -7.78 -2.53 -0.97
CA GLY A 43 -8.46 -3.24 0.11
C GLY A 43 -7.71 -3.16 1.44
N LEU A 44 -6.38 -3.28 1.42
CA LEU A 44 -5.54 -3.16 2.62
C LEU A 44 -5.54 -1.73 3.18
N ILE A 45 -5.47 -0.72 2.30
CA ILE A 45 -5.57 0.69 2.70
C ILE A 45 -6.94 0.97 3.34
N TYR A 46 -8.02 0.49 2.73
CA TYR A 46 -9.37 0.66 3.25
C TYR A 46 -9.55 0.01 4.63
N LEU A 47 -9.03 -1.21 4.82
CA LEU A 47 -9.06 -1.90 6.11
C LEU A 47 -8.25 -1.17 7.20
N ALA A 48 -7.10 -0.59 6.84
CA ALA A 48 -6.30 0.19 7.77
C ALA A 48 -7.04 1.48 8.20
N ILE A 49 -7.58 2.23 7.24
CA ILE A 49 -8.36 3.45 7.51
C ILE A 49 -9.58 3.15 8.38
N GLN A 50 -10.28 2.04 8.13
CA GLN A 50 -11.45 1.64 8.92
C GLN A 50 -11.07 1.22 10.34
N SER A 51 -9.87 0.69 10.55
CA SER A 51 -9.40 0.23 11.86
C SER A 51 -8.95 1.38 12.78
N ALA A 52 -8.46 2.49 12.22
CA ALA A 52 -8.18 3.72 12.98
C ALA A 52 -8.58 4.97 12.18
N PRO A 53 -9.88 5.37 12.25
CA PRO A 53 -10.37 6.54 11.55
C PRO A 53 -9.63 7.80 12.04
N GLY A 54 -8.92 8.48 11.13
CA GLY A 54 -8.19 9.72 11.40
C GLY A 54 -6.70 9.56 11.71
N ALA A 55 -6.20 8.35 11.99
CA ALA A 55 -4.77 8.10 12.17
C ALA A 55 -4.01 7.94 10.85
N TYR A 56 -4.72 7.49 9.80
CA TYR A 56 -4.15 7.17 8.48
C TYR A 56 -4.54 8.22 7.45
N SER A 57 -3.78 9.32 7.41
CA SER A 57 -3.85 10.35 6.35
C SER A 57 -2.66 10.22 5.39
N VAL A 58 -2.79 10.74 4.17
CA VAL A 58 -1.71 10.73 3.16
C VAL A 58 -0.44 11.41 3.71
N GLU A 59 -0.62 12.43 4.55
CA GLU A 59 0.45 13.17 5.23
C GLU A 59 1.13 12.38 6.34
N ALA A 60 0.43 11.41 6.95
CA ALA A 60 0.96 10.58 8.05
C ALA A 60 1.77 9.38 7.53
N VAL A 61 1.71 9.10 6.23
CA VAL A 61 2.44 7.98 5.60
C VAL A 61 3.93 7.96 5.96
N PRO A 62 4.68 9.06 5.87
CA PRO A 62 6.12 9.06 6.17
C PRO A 62 6.41 8.72 7.63
N ASP A 63 5.67 9.32 8.56
CA ASP A 63 5.85 9.09 10.00
C ASP A 63 5.55 7.65 10.39
N ILE A 64 4.47 7.07 9.83
CA ILE A 64 4.11 5.67 10.06
C ILE A 64 5.16 4.74 9.46
N PHE A 65 5.71 5.06 8.28
CA PHE A 65 6.77 4.28 7.65
C PHE A 65 8.03 4.24 8.53
N VAL A 66 8.45 5.41 9.05
CA VAL A 66 9.60 5.51 9.96
C VAL A 66 9.35 4.73 11.25
N SER A 67 8.15 4.81 11.82
CA SER A 67 7.76 4.06 13.02
C SER A 67 7.87 2.54 12.81
N VAL A 68 7.39 2.04 11.67
CA VAL A 68 7.49 0.61 11.34
C VAL A 68 8.95 0.20 11.13
N VAL A 69 9.73 0.95 10.37
CA VAL A 69 11.16 0.65 10.18
C VAL A 69 11.90 0.65 11.51
N ALA A 70 11.68 1.66 12.35
CA ALA A 70 12.28 1.75 13.68
C ALA A 70 11.90 0.55 14.57
N LYS A 71 10.67 0.05 14.47
CA LYS A 71 10.20 -1.12 15.22
C LYS A 71 10.90 -2.43 14.83
N TYR A 72 11.30 -2.57 13.57
CA TYR A 72 11.94 -3.80 13.06
C TYR A 72 13.47 -3.74 12.99
N LEU A 73 14.06 -2.54 13.00
CA LEU A 73 15.50 -2.33 12.95
C LEU A 73 16.15 -2.24 14.34
N ASN A 74 15.35 -2.09 15.40
CA ASN A 74 15.77 -2.00 16.81
C ASN A 74 15.42 -3.29 17.56
#